data_AF-A0A7S2C838-F1
#
_entry.id   AF-A0A7S2C838-F1
#
_cell.length_a   1.000
_cell.length_b   1.000
_cell.length_c   1.000
_cell.angle_alpha   90.00
_cell.angle_beta   90.00
_cell.angle_gamma   90.00
#
_symmetry.space_group_name_H-M   'P 1'
#
loop_
_entity.id
_entity.type
_entity.pdbx_description
1 polymer ?
#
loop_
_entity_poly.entity_id
_entity_poly.type
_entity_poly.pdbx_seq_one_letter_code
_entity_poly.pdbx_strand_id
1 'polypeptide(L)'
;TLLPCWKPPTVLHDHANGWPGLCMDLMNAKEYATEESCKKICWNEPRCAVWQYVNQTKPGECWVGFGQHCAYRSNSADQISVQGAQRLMHGSVRVLKNLSGWKITNLYKLGMYRAGDEQLSIQRCKAWCYSDIACQYWQYGPGGCWVDAPRWSAGETQDATNRVQYPLTTDGGASNTSQEALTMMWGEYIQHY
;
A
#
# COMPACT_ATOMS: atom_id res chain seq x y z
N THR A 1 3.58 21.08 -5.09
CA THR A 1 2.47 20.11 -5.14
C THR A 1 2.40 19.57 -6.55
N LEU A 2 2.20 18.28 -6.74
CA LEU A 2 1.97 17.73 -8.09
C LEU A 2 0.57 18.11 -8.55
N LEU A 3 0.38 18.25 -9.87
CA LEU A 3 -0.96 18.44 -10.43
C LEU A 3 -1.78 17.15 -10.23
N PRO A 4 -3.11 17.25 -10.03
CA PRO A 4 -3.98 16.07 -10.01
C PRO A 4 -3.83 15.22 -11.27
N CYS A 5 -4.11 13.92 -11.17
CA CYS A 5 -4.14 13.04 -12.34
C CYS A 5 -5.25 13.45 -13.32
N TRP A 6 -5.08 13.10 -14.59
CA TRP A 6 -6.02 13.40 -15.68
C TRP A 6 -7.41 12.78 -15.50
N LYS A 7 -7.52 11.74 -14.65
CA LYS A 7 -8.78 11.11 -14.26
C LYS A 7 -8.90 11.04 -12.73
N PRO A 8 -10.13 10.97 -12.20
CA PRO A 8 -10.35 10.70 -10.78
C PRO A 8 -9.66 9.40 -10.33
N PRO A 9 -9.21 9.31 -9.06
CA PRO A 9 -8.65 8.08 -8.54
C PRO A 9 -9.69 6.97 -8.50
N THR A 10 -9.22 5.74 -8.68
CA THR A 10 -10.04 4.54 -8.47
C THR A 10 -10.00 4.16 -6.99
N VAL A 11 -11.16 4.02 -6.36
CA VAL A 11 -11.27 3.57 -4.98
C VAL A 11 -11.05 2.06 -4.92
N LEU A 12 -9.94 1.64 -4.31
CA LEU A 12 -9.59 0.22 -4.14
C LEU A 12 -10.23 -0.38 -2.89
N HIS A 13 -10.31 0.42 -1.83
CA HIS A 13 -10.99 0.06 -0.59
C HIS A 13 -11.71 1.29 -0.02
N ASP A 14 -12.89 1.08 0.55
CA ASP A 14 -13.75 2.15 1.04
C ASP A 14 -14.39 1.78 2.38
N HIS A 15 -14.28 2.69 3.35
CA HIS A 15 -14.92 2.55 4.64
C HIS A 15 -16.44 2.43 4.56
N ALA A 16 -17.06 3.18 3.64
CA ALA A 16 -18.50 3.11 3.40
C ALA A 16 -18.96 1.72 2.93
N ASN A 17 -18.04 0.91 2.38
CA ASN A 17 -18.30 -0.45 1.89
C ASN A 17 -17.78 -1.54 2.85
N GLY A 18 -17.54 -1.20 4.13
CA GLY A 18 -17.15 -2.15 5.17
C GLY A 18 -15.65 -2.39 5.32
N TRP A 19 -14.79 -1.63 4.62
CA TRP A 19 -13.35 -1.66 4.90
C TRP A 19 -13.05 -0.92 6.21
N PRO A 20 -12.30 -1.49 7.18
CA PRO A 20 -12.10 -0.83 8.47
C PRO A 20 -11.39 0.52 8.38
N GLY A 21 -10.46 0.69 7.43
CA GLY A 21 -9.74 1.94 7.26
C GLY A 21 -8.83 2.31 8.44
N LEU A 22 -8.36 1.33 9.22
CA LEU A 22 -7.58 1.52 10.46
C LEU A 22 -6.07 1.68 10.20
N CYS A 23 -5.70 2.34 9.10
CA CYS A 23 -4.33 2.37 8.59
C CYS A 23 -3.34 2.99 9.56
N MET A 24 -2.20 2.34 9.76
CA MET A 24 -1.04 2.81 10.52
C MET A 24 -0.06 3.57 9.61
N ASP A 25 0.90 4.27 10.21
CA ASP A 25 1.95 5.02 9.52
C ASP A 25 1.42 6.08 8.54
N LEU A 26 0.32 6.72 8.94
CA LEU A 26 -0.22 7.91 8.28
C LEU A 26 0.35 9.18 8.93
N MET A 27 0.40 10.25 8.15
CA MET A 27 0.78 11.58 8.59
C MET A 27 -0.47 12.41 8.87
N ASN A 28 -0.48 13.14 10.00
CA ASN A 28 -1.58 14.04 10.35
C ASN A 28 -1.53 15.30 9.47
N ALA A 29 -2.59 15.53 8.70
CA ALA A 29 -2.76 16.71 7.85
C ALA A 29 -3.59 17.77 8.60
N LYS A 30 -2.95 18.41 9.58
CA LYS A 30 -3.57 19.29 10.60
C LYS A 30 -4.48 20.41 10.05
N GLU A 31 -4.25 20.84 8.82
CA GLU A 31 -5.04 21.91 8.17
C GLU A 31 -6.42 21.45 7.68
N TYR A 32 -6.67 20.14 7.65
CA TYR A 32 -7.87 19.53 7.08
C TYR A 32 -8.67 18.86 8.18
N ALA A 33 -9.63 19.60 8.74
CA ALA A 33 -10.32 19.21 9.96
C ALA A 33 -11.74 18.65 9.74
N THR A 34 -12.09 18.36 8.48
CA THR A 34 -13.37 17.76 8.08
C THR A 34 -13.13 16.53 7.21
N GLU A 35 -14.07 15.58 7.22
CA GLU A 35 -14.00 14.40 6.36
C GLU A 35 -13.88 14.76 4.88
N GLU A 36 -14.69 15.72 4.42
CA GLU A 36 -14.68 16.19 3.03
C GLU A 36 -13.34 16.80 2.64
N SER A 37 -12.76 17.66 3.49
CA SER A 37 -11.46 18.26 3.22
C SER A 37 -10.34 17.21 3.23
N CYS A 38 -10.43 16.22 4.13
CA CYS A 38 -9.49 15.11 4.19
C CYS A 38 -9.52 14.23 2.93
N LYS A 39 -10.72 13.88 2.47
CA LYS A 39 -10.91 13.16 1.20
C LYS A 39 -10.35 13.98 0.03
N LYS A 40 -10.72 15.26 -0.05
CA LYS A 40 -10.35 16.14 -1.15
C LYS A 40 -8.84 16.27 -1.32
N ILE A 41 -8.07 16.39 -0.24
CA ILE A 41 -6.61 16.52 -0.38
C ILE A 41 -5.96 15.28 -0.94
N CYS A 42 -6.42 14.10 -0.52
CA CYS A 42 -5.86 12.85 -0.98
C CYS A 42 -6.25 12.57 -2.42
N TRP A 43 -7.51 12.84 -2.78
CA TRP A 43 -7.99 12.72 -4.16
C TRP A 43 -7.24 13.62 -5.16
N ASN A 44 -6.69 14.74 -4.70
CA ASN A 44 -5.98 15.70 -5.55
C ASN A 44 -4.44 15.60 -5.48
N GLU A 45 -3.88 14.76 -4.60
CA GLU A 45 -2.44 14.52 -4.50
C GLU A 45 -2.13 13.12 -5.05
N PRO A 46 -1.51 13.00 -6.24
CA PRO A 46 -1.23 11.71 -6.88
C PRO A 46 -0.43 10.71 -6.05
N ARG A 47 0.32 11.18 -5.05
CA ARG A 47 1.12 10.34 -4.14
C ARG A 47 0.33 9.87 -2.90
N CYS A 48 -0.91 10.32 -2.72
CA CYS A 48 -1.71 9.95 -1.57
C CYS A 48 -2.44 8.64 -1.81
N ALA A 49 -1.93 7.55 -1.21
CA ALA A 49 -2.55 6.24 -1.37
C ALA A 49 -3.77 6.06 -0.46
N VAL A 50 -3.77 6.70 0.71
CA VAL A 50 -4.78 6.53 1.75
C VAL A 50 -5.11 7.86 2.40
N TRP A 51 -6.40 8.07 2.66
CA TRP A 51 -6.88 9.02 3.66
C TRP A 51 -7.73 8.30 4.71
N GLN A 52 -7.72 8.84 5.92
CA GLN A 52 -8.46 8.36 7.08
C GLN A 52 -8.85 9.57 7.93
N TYR A 53 -10.14 9.75 8.17
CA TYR A 53 -10.68 10.79 9.01
C TYR A 53 -11.24 10.22 10.31
N VAL A 54 -10.86 10.81 11.44
CA VAL A 54 -11.31 10.43 12.78
C VAL A 54 -11.94 11.63 13.48
N ASN A 55 -13.06 11.41 14.17
CA ASN A 55 -13.84 12.48 14.81
C ASN A 55 -13.75 12.50 16.34
N GLN A 56 -12.80 11.74 16.91
CA GLN A 56 -12.62 11.67 18.37
C GLN A 56 -12.01 12.95 18.95
N THR A 57 -11.38 13.76 18.11
CA THR A 57 -10.80 15.05 18.45
C THR A 57 -11.73 16.19 18.01
N LYS A 58 -11.54 17.37 18.61
CA LYS A 58 -12.20 18.62 18.20
C LYS A 58 -11.15 19.69 17.91
N PRO A 59 -11.00 20.15 16.65
CA PRO A 59 -11.71 19.63 15.46
C PRO A 59 -11.23 18.20 15.11
N GLY A 60 -11.95 17.53 14.21
CA GLY A 60 -11.56 16.17 13.79
C GLY A 60 -10.20 16.15 13.08
N GLU A 61 -9.60 14.97 12.99
CA GLU A 61 -8.26 14.82 12.42
C GLU A 61 -8.27 14.09 11.08
N CYS A 62 -7.55 14.66 10.12
CA CYS A 62 -7.22 14.02 8.87
C CYS A 62 -5.85 13.35 8.92
N TRP A 63 -5.79 12.11 8.45
CA TRP A 63 -4.58 11.32 8.34
C TRP A 63 -4.42 10.86 6.90
N VAL A 64 -3.26 11.10 6.29
CA VAL A 64 -2.97 10.75 4.90
C VAL A 64 -1.61 10.09 4.75
N GLY A 65 -1.43 9.28 3.71
CA GLY A 65 -0.14 8.65 3.43
C GLY A 65 -0.30 7.35 2.67
N PHE A 66 0.66 6.44 2.85
CA PHE A 66 0.64 5.13 2.20
C PHE A 66 -0.27 4.13 2.92
N GLY A 67 -0.30 4.19 4.25
CA GLY A 67 -1.08 3.33 5.12
C GLY A 67 -0.59 1.88 5.15
N GLN A 68 -0.25 1.40 6.35
CA GLN A 68 0.02 -0.02 6.61
C GLN A 68 -1.03 -0.61 7.54
N HIS A 69 -1.12 -1.94 7.65
CA HIS A 69 -1.98 -2.63 8.63
C HIS A 69 -3.44 -2.12 8.73
N CYS A 70 -4.05 -1.72 7.61
CA CYS A 70 -5.35 -1.05 7.58
C CYS A 70 -6.56 -1.88 8.00
N ALA A 71 -6.37 -3.17 8.29
CA ALA A 71 -7.43 -4.08 8.67
C ALA A 71 -7.65 -4.17 10.19
N TYR A 72 -6.59 -3.94 10.97
CA TYR A 72 -6.59 -4.17 12.41
C TYR A 72 -5.40 -3.47 13.09
N ARG A 73 -5.58 -3.04 14.34
CA ARG A 73 -4.52 -2.47 15.19
C ARG A 73 -4.46 -3.26 16.51
N SER A 74 -3.32 -3.88 16.84
CA SER A 74 -3.12 -4.59 18.12
C SER A 74 -2.58 -3.66 19.21
N ASN A 75 -3.24 -3.68 20.37
CA ASN A 75 -2.87 -3.10 21.67
C ASN A 75 -3.01 -1.57 21.89
N SER A 76 -3.77 -1.25 22.95
CA SER A 76 -3.68 -0.11 23.88
C SER A 76 -4.00 1.33 23.44
N ALA A 77 -4.71 1.56 22.34
CA ALA A 77 -5.44 2.83 22.17
C ALA A 77 -6.90 2.52 21.85
N ASP A 78 -7.80 3.03 22.69
CA ASP A 78 -9.24 2.95 22.49
C ASP A 78 -9.60 3.37 21.06
N GLN A 79 -10.03 2.35 20.29
CA GLN A 79 -10.73 2.38 19.00
C GLN A 79 -10.72 3.74 18.31
N ILE A 80 -9.77 4.01 17.41
CA ILE A 80 -9.96 5.18 16.54
C ILE A 80 -11.31 5.06 15.84
N SER A 81 -12.15 6.08 16.00
CA SER A 81 -13.47 6.09 15.37
C SER A 81 -13.34 6.69 13.98
N VAL A 82 -12.94 5.83 13.03
CA VAL A 82 -12.88 6.17 11.61
C VAL A 82 -14.30 6.46 11.14
N GLN A 83 -14.53 7.66 10.62
CA GLN A 83 -15.82 8.04 10.01
C GLN A 83 -15.78 7.88 8.50
N GLY A 84 -14.60 8.04 7.92
CA GLY A 84 -14.36 7.87 6.49
C GLY A 84 -12.90 7.53 6.24
N ALA A 85 -12.66 6.61 5.31
CA ALA A 85 -11.34 6.27 4.84
C ALA A 85 -11.42 5.60 3.47
N GLN A 86 -10.42 5.83 2.62
CA GLN A 86 -10.28 5.08 1.37
C GLN A 86 -8.81 4.77 1.09
N ARG A 87 -8.58 3.66 0.38
CA ARG A 87 -7.34 3.43 -0.39
C ARG A 87 -7.60 3.72 -1.86
N LEU A 88 -6.74 4.53 -2.47
CA LEU A 88 -6.91 5.09 -3.80
C LEU A 88 -5.79 4.66 -4.73
N MET A 89 -6.14 4.26 -5.96
CA MET A 89 -5.20 4.19 -7.08
C MET A 89 -5.33 5.46 -7.90
N HIS A 90 -4.25 6.23 -7.95
CA HIS A 90 -4.13 7.37 -8.85
C HIS A 90 -3.62 6.88 -10.21
N GLY A 91 -4.27 7.33 -11.29
CA GLY A 91 -3.95 6.82 -12.63
C GLY A 91 -4.43 5.38 -12.85
N SER A 92 -3.68 4.62 -13.62
CA SER A 92 -4.00 3.24 -13.99
C SER A 92 -2.77 2.36 -13.89
N VAL A 93 -3.00 1.06 -13.76
CA VAL A 93 -1.93 0.06 -13.75
C VAL A 93 -2.03 -0.82 -14.99
N ARG A 94 -0.88 -1.07 -15.63
CA ARG A 94 -0.69 -2.13 -16.61
C ARG A 94 0.15 -3.24 -15.99
N VAL A 95 -0.35 -4.47 -16.03
CA VAL A 95 0.44 -5.65 -15.67
C VAL A 95 1.35 -5.99 -16.85
N LEU A 96 2.66 -5.97 -16.60
CA LEU A 96 3.70 -6.30 -17.58
C LEU A 96 4.07 -7.78 -17.53
N LYS A 97 4.02 -8.41 -16.34
CA LYS A 97 4.34 -9.83 -16.17
C LYS A 97 3.67 -10.41 -14.92
N ASN A 98 3.21 -11.67 -15.02
CA ASN A 98 2.85 -12.50 -13.86
C ASN A 98 4.14 -13.04 -13.19
N LEU A 99 4.27 -12.84 -11.88
CA LEU A 99 5.44 -13.20 -11.07
C LEU A 99 5.21 -14.42 -10.15
N SER A 100 4.15 -15.20 -10.34
CA SER A 100 4.03 -16.52 -9.72
C SER A 100 5.24 -17.39 -10.11
N GLY A 101 5.87 -18.05 -9.14
CA GLY A 101 7.09 -18.81 -9.38
C GLY A 101 8.36 -17.96 -9.54
N TRP A 102 8.29 -16.65 -9.33
CA TRP A 102 9.44 -15.74 -9.28
C TRP A 102 9.63 -15.23 -7.85
N LYS A 103 10.86 -14.89 -7.47
CA LYS A 103 11.21 -14.16 -6.25
C LYS A 103 11.93 -12.89 -6.66
N ILE A 104 11.43 -11.74 -6.23
CA ILE A 104 12.11 -10.45 -6.35
C ILE A 104 12.86 -10.16 -5.04
N THR A 105 14.11 -9.75 -5.16
CA THR A 105 14.99 -9.43 -4.04
C THR A 105 14.66 -8.04 -3.47
N ASN A 106 14.82 -7.85 -2.15
CA ASN A 106 14.65 -6.57 -1.44
C ASN A 106 13.25 -5.92 -1.47
N LEU A 107 12.19 -6.73 -1.68
CA LEU A 107 10.83 -6.24 -1.44
C LEU A 107 10.56 -6.03 0.05
N TYR A 108 9.83 -4.97 0.36
CA TYR A 108 9.37 -4.65 1.71
C TYR A 108 8.31 -5.65 2.18
N LYS A 109 8.47 -6.23 3.37
CA LYS A 109 7.54 -7.20 3.92
C LYS A 109 6.44 -6.49 4.72
N LEU A 110 5.23 -6.42 4.16
CA LEU A 110 4.04 -5.94 4.89
C LEU A 110 3.47 -7.00 5.85
N GLY A 111 3.82 -8.27 5.65
CA GLY A 111 3.38 -9.38 6.49
C GLY A 111 1.98 -9.89 6.13
N MET A 112 1.33 -10.56 7.08
CA MET A 112 0.03 -11.20 6.86
C MET A 112 -1.14 -10.31 7.30
N TYR A 113 -2.10 -10.09 6.39
CA TYR A 113 -3.31 -9.33 6.69
C TYR A 113 -4.38 -10.19 7.36
N ARG A 114 -4.15 -10.55 8.64
CA ARG A 114 -5.01 -11.44 9.46
C ARG A 114 -5.03 -12.88 8.92
N ALA A 115 -4.47 -13.82 9.68
CA ALA A 115 -4.51 -15.24 9.33
C ALA A 115 -5.97 -15.72 9.14
N GLY A 116 -6.26 -16.39 8.02
CA GLY A 116 -7.55 -17.05 7.77
C GLY A 116 -8.29 -16.65 6.49
N ASP A 117 -7.96 -15.53 5.85
CA ASP A 117 -8.53 -15.14 4.54
C ASP A 117 -7.42 -14.79 3.55
N GLU A 118 -6.94 -15.82 2.85
CA GLU A 118 -5.85 -15.72 1.88
C GLU A 118 -6.23 -14.83 0.70
N GLN A 119 -7.44 -14.99 0.17
CA GLN A 119 -7.88 -14.23 -1.01
C GLN A 119 -7.95 -12.74 -0.72
N LEU A 120 -8.49 -12.36 0.45
CA LEU A 120 -8.49 -10.98 0.90
C LEU A 120 -7.08 -10.45 1.14
N SER A 121 -6.17 -11.29 1.63
CA SER A 121 -4.77 -10.92 1.86
C SER A 121 -4.03 -10.65 0.53
N ILE A 122 -4.26 -11.48 -0.49
CA ILE A 122 -3.73 -11.26 -1.85
C ILE A 122 -4.28 -9.95 -2.42
N GLN A 123 -5.60 -9.73 -2.33
CA GLN A 123 -6.22 -8.50 -2.83
C GLN A 123 -5.67 -7.25 -2.14
N ARG A 124 -5.46 -7.30 -0.82
CA ARG A 124 -4.86 -6.20 -0.05
C ARG A 124 -3.41 -5.95 -0.43
N CYS A 125 -2.64 -7.01 -0.67
CA CYS A 125 -1.26 -6.90 -1.13
C CYS A 125 -1.17 -6.18 -2.48
N LYS A 126 -1.99 -6.64 -3.43
CA LYS A 126 -2.15 -6.01 -4.74
C LYS A 126 -2.59 -4.55 -4.62
N ALA A 127 -3.63 -4.29 -3.82
CA ALA A 127 -4.18 -2.95 -3.65
C ALA A 127 -3.17 -1.97 -3.03
N TRP A 128 -2.31 -2.44 -2.12
CA TRP A 128 -1.23 -1.62 -1.58
C TRP A 128 -0.30 -1.13 -2.70
N CYS A 129 0.21 -2.05 -3.52
CA CYS A 129 1.12 -1.70 -4.61
C CYS A 129 0.44 -0.85 -5.70
N TYR A 130 -0.83 -1.13 -6.00
CA TYR A 130 -1.62 -0.34 -6.95
C TYR A 130 -1.88 1.09 -6.47
N SER A 131 -1.87 1.33 -5.16
CA SER A 131 -2.08 2.66 -4.59
C SER A 131 -0.80 3.49 -4.44
N ASP A 132 0.38 2.87 -4.53
CA ASP A 132 1.67 3.57 -4.53
C ASP A 132 2.21 3.65 -5.96
N ILE A 133 2.19 4.86 -6.53
CA ILE A 133 2.70 5.14 -7.88
C ILE A 133 4.19 4.79 -8.07
N ALA A 134 4.95 4.60 -6.98
CA ALA A 134 6.34 4.17 -7.01
C ALA A 134 6.50 2.64 -6.98
N CYS A 135 5.46 1.88 -6.63
CA CYS A 135 5.53 0.43 -6.54
C CYS A 135 5.48 -0.20 -7.93
N GLN A 136 6.50 -0.97 -8.28
CA GLN A 136 6.55 -1.70 -9.55
C GLN A 136 6.29 -3.20 -9.38
N TYR A 137 6.45 -3.74 -8.18
CA TYR A 137 6.38 -5.19 -7.95
C TYR A 137 5.61 -5.49 -6.67
N TRP A 138 4.79 -6.53 -6.71
CA TRP A 138 4.24 -7.12 -5.49
C TRP A 138 4.23 -8.64 -5.60
N GLN A 139 4.35 -9.31 -4.45
CA GLN A 139 4.37 -10.77 -4.34
C GLN A 139 3.62 -11.23 -3.09
N TYR A 140 3.00 -12.40 -3.17
CA TYR A 140 2.32 -13.07 -2.08
C TYR A 140 2.70 -14.56 -2.03
N GLY A 141 2.99 -15.06 -0.83
CA GLY A 141 3.62 -16.36 -0.58
C GLY A 141 3.79 -16.64 0.93
N PRO A 142 4.61 -17.62 1.34
CA PRO A 142 4.79 -17.99 2.75
C PRO A 142 5.28 -16.85 3.62
N GLY A 143 4.42 -16.33 4.50
CA GLY A 143 4.70 -15.17 5.35
C GLY A 143 3.99 -13.88 4.96
N GLY A 144 3.16 -13.90 3.90
CA GLY A 144 2.19 -12.87 3.58
C GLY A 144 2.52 -12.06 2.33
N CYS A 145 2.54 -10.74 2.48
CA CYS A 145 2.68 -9.78 1.39
C CYS A 145 4.06 -9.14 1.35
N TRP A 146 4.61 -9.01 0.14
CA TRP A 146 5.81 -8.22 -0.16
C TRP A 146 5.55 -7.26 -1.30
N VAL A 147 6.07 -6.04 -1.18
CA VAL A 147 5.82 -4.95 -2.12
C VAL A 147 7.09 -4.16 -2.39
N ASP A 148 7.16 -3.55 -3.55
CA ASP A 148 8.17 -2.54 -3.86
C ASP A 148 7.78 -1.22 -3.19
N ALA A 149 8.43 -0.93 -2.06
CA ALA A 149 8.20 0.28 -1.29
C ALA A 149 9.50 1.07 -1.14
N PRO A 150 10.03 1.69 -2.21
CA PRO A 150 11.38 2.26 -2.23
C PRO A 150 11.58 3.37 -1.19
N ARG A 151 10.50 4.01 -0.73
CA ARG A 151 10.53 5.03 0.35
C ARG A 151 10.63 4.41 1.76
N TRP A 152 10.26 3.14 1.92
CA TRP A 152 10.31 2.43 3.20
C TRP A 152 11.46 1.43 3.29
N SER A 153 11.73 0.64 2.25
CA SER A 153 12.78 -0.39 2.30
C SER A 153 14.16 0.18 2.66
N ALA A 154 14.47 1.38 2.16
CA ALA A 154 15.69 2.12 2.50
C ALA A 154 15.61 2.90 3.82
N GLY A 155 14.40 3.25 4.28
CA GLY A 155 14.18 4.01 5.52
C GLY A 155 14.22 3.12 6.76
N GLU A 156 13.63 1.92 6.69
CA GLU A 156 13.57 0.96 7.80
C GLU A 156 14.95 0.39 8.14
N THR A 157 15.72 0.04 7.12
CA THR A 157 17.06 -0.56 7.29
C THR A 157 18.18 0.48 7.40
N GLN A 158 17.88 1.76 7.14
CA GLN A 158 18.86 2.82 6.86
C GLN A 158 19.88 2.46 5.77
N ASP A 159 19.63 1.39 5.02
CA ASP A 159 20.48 0.90 3.96
C ASP A 159 19.85 1.26 2.62
N ALA A 160 20.46 2.24 1.94
CA ALA A 160 20.02 2.68 0.62
C ALA A 160 20.13 1.57 -0.45
N THR A 161 20.88 0.50 -0.17
CA THR A 161 21.02 -0.68 -1.05
C THR A 161 19.90 -1.70 -0.86
N ASN A 162 19.11 -1.59 0.21
CA ASN A 162 17.91 -2.42 0.42
C ASN A 162 16.73 -1.90 -0.41
N ARG A 163 16.93 -1.77 -1.72
CA ARG A 163 15.89 -1.44 -2.70
C ARG A 163 15.86 -2.53 -3.75
N VAL A 164 14.72 -2.68 -4.41
CA VAL A 164 14.64 -3.54 -5.60
C VAL A 164 15.60 -3.01 -6.65
N GLN A 165 16.35 -3.92 -7.27
CA GLN A 165 17.31 -3.58 -8.30
C GLN A 165 16.62 -2.92 -9.50
N TYR A 166 17.22 -1.84 -10.01
CA TYR A 166 16.80 -1.18 -11.25
C TYR A 166 17.99 -1.00 -12.21
N PRO A 167 17.91 -1.50 -13.47
CA PRO A 167 16.84 -2.32 -14.00
C PRO A 167 16.77 -3.69 -13.30
N LEU A 168 15.58 -4.28 -13.25
CA LEU A 168 15.40 -5.61 -12.67
C LEU A 168 16.02 -6.67 -13.59
N THR A 169 16.98 -7.44 -13.09
CA THR A 169 17.64 -8.53 -13.82
C THR A 169 17.63 -9.84 -13.05
N THR A 170 17.84 -10.95 -13.74
CA THR A 170 18.04 -12.27 -13.11
C THR A 170 19.39 -12.40 -12.41
N ASP A 171 20.32 -11.49 -12.69
CA ASP A 171 21.57 -11.34 -11.94
C ASP A 171 21.28 -10.50 -10.69
N GLY A 172 20.98 -11.17 -9.57
CA GLY A 172 20.77 -10.57 -8.24
C GLY A 172 19.35 -10.07 -7.92
N GLY A 173 18.66 -9.47 -8.88
CA GLY A 173 17.38 -8.77 -8.64
C GLY A 173 16.15 -9.68 -8.59
N ALA A 174 16.15 -10.75 -9.38
CA ALA A 174 15.05 -11.70 -9.48
C ALA A 174 15.54 -13.12 -9.70
N SER A 175 14.84 -14.11 -9.17
CA SER A 175 15.10 -15.53 -9.43
C SER A 175 13.80 -16.28 -9.69
N ASN A 176 13.81 -17.22 -10.63
CA ASN A 176 12.75 -18.20 -10.84
C ASN A 176 13.22 -19.64 -10.61
N THR A 177 14.42 -19.82 -10.08
CA THR A 177 15.06 -21.11 -9.83
C THR A 177 15.37 -21.34 -8.35
N SER A 178 15.27 -20.31 -7.52
CA SER A 178 15.45 -20.45 -6.07
C SER A 178 14.29 -21.20 -5.43
N GLN A 179 14.56 -21.88 -4.31
CA GLN A 179 13.52 -22.57 -3.55
C GLN A 179 12.41 -21.61 -3.09
N GLU A 180 12.77 -20.37 -2.76
CA GLU A 180 11.80 -19.33 -2.39
C GLU A 180 10.89 -18.96 -3.55
N ALA A 181 11.42 -18.86 -4.77
CA ALA A 181 10.64 -18.52 -5.96
C ALA A 181 9.52 -19.55 -6.19
N LEU A 182 9.80 -20.84 -5.98
CA LEU A 182 8.81 -21.92 -6.07
C LEU A 182 7.66 -21.78 -5.07
N THR A 183 7.85 -21.03 -3.99
CA THR A 183 6.81 -20.80 -2.98
C THR A 183 6.00 -19.52 -3.22
N MET A 184 6.43 -18.64 -4.14
CA MET A 184 5.69 -17.42 -4.44
C MET A 184 4.45 -17.76 -5.27
N MET A 185 3.28 -17.59 -4.65
CA MET A 185 1.99 -18.03 -5.21
C MET A 185 1.42 -17.00 -6.18
N TRP A 186 1.55 -15.72 -5.86
CA TRP A 186 1.02 -14.61 -6.67
C TRP A 186 2.01 -13.46 -6.74
N GLY A 187 1.91 -12.69 -7.82
CA GLY A 187 2.62 -11.43 -7.92
C GLY A 187 2.52 -10.85 -9.32
N GLU A 188 2.74 -9.55 -9.43
CA GLU A 188 2.72 -8.84 -10.72
C GLU A 188 3.90 -7.87 -10.78
N TYR A 189 4.53 -7.82 -11.96
CA TYR A 189 5.33 -6.67 -12.37
C TYR A 189 4.38 -5.70 -13.06
N ILE A 190 4.32 -4.47 -12.57
CA ILE A 190 3.37 -3.46 -12.99
C ILE A 190 4.04 -2.15 -13.41
N GLN A 191 3.30 -1.38 -14.21
CA GLN A 191 3.62 0.00 -14.57
C GLN A 191 2.40 0.89 -14.32
N HIS A 192 2.63 2.00 -13.60
CA HIS A 192 1.64 3.07 -13.40
C HIS A 192 1.66 4.06 -14.58
N TYR A 193 0.50 4.60 -14.96
CA TYR A 193 0.32 5.61 -16.01
C TYR A 193 -0.94 6.49 -15.84
#